data_AF-Q7NIC4-F1
#
_entry.id   AF-Q7NIC4-F1
#
_cell.length_a   1.000
_cell.length_b   1.000
_cell.length_c   1.000
_cell.angle_alpha   90.00
_cell.angle_beta   90.00
_cell.angle_gamma   90.00
#
_symmetry.space_group_name_H-M   'P 1'
#
loop_
_entity.id
_entity.type
_entity.pdbx_description
1 polymer ?
#
loop_
_entity_poly.entity_id
_entity_poly.type
_entity_poly.pdbx_seq_one_letter_code
_entity_poly.pdbx_strand_id
1 'polypeptide(L)'
;MHYPQKRAIGLALAALTVANLAAIAPARAEETTCTGSLGATTVDNLRVPQGATCTLNGTRVEGTIYVEANATLKASKVQVKGNVQAENAARVNVLPRSTVGGSIQIVQGGAARIDSVQIAGDLLFDSNSKSLIAYKNTIGGNLQAFQNNGGLTITANNIDGNLQCKENNPAPVGGENVVQGNKEDQCAQL
;
A
#
# COMPACT_ATOMS: atom_id res chain seq x y z
N MET A 1 66.80 -4.90 -58.87
CA MET A 1 66.43 -3.47 -58.96
C MET A 1 66.39 -2.90 -57.55
N HIS A 2 67.13 -1.82 -57.33
CA HIS A 2 67.26 -1.07 -56.07
C HIS A 2 66.01 -0.22 -55.80
N TYR A 3 65.49 -0.24 -54.56
CA TYR A 3 65.32 0.98 -53.74
C TYR A 3 65.02 0.63 -52.27
N PRO A 4 65.87 1.03 -51.30
CA PRO A 4 65.57 0.99 -49.88
C PRO A 4 65.44 2.41 -49.29
N GLN A 5 64.38 2.73 -48.53
CA GLN A 5 64.32 3.90 -47.62
C GLN A 5 63.38 3.59 -46.45
N LYS A 6 63.87 3.43 -45.21
CA LYS A 6 64.38 4.38 -44.20
C LYS A 6 63.28 5.03 -43.32
N ARG A 7 63.34 4.62 -42.03
CA ARG A 7 63.07 5.36 -40.77
C ARG A 7 61.60 5.63 -40.40
N ALA A 8 61.19 5.17 -39.21
CA ALA A 8 61.31 5.96 -37.98
C ALA A 8 60.95 5.11 -36.75
N ILE A 9 61.79 5.21 -35.73
CA ILE A 9 61.55 4.71 -34.38
C ILE A 9 60.61 5.70 -33.71
N GLY A 10 59.48 5.21 -33.20
CA GLY A 10 58.60 5.95 -32.29
C GLY A 10 58.24 5.06 -31.12
N LEU A 11 58.95 5.21 -29.99
CA LEU A 11 58.47 4.75 -28.69
C LEU A 11 57.19 5.53 -28.36
N ALA A 12 56.07 4.84 -28.18
CA ALA A 12 54.90 5.38 -27.51
C ALA A 12 54.68 4.60 -26.21
N LEU A 13 54.68 5.33 -25.10
CA LEU A 13 54.54 4.84 -23.74
C LEU A 13 53.25 4.04 -23.54
N ALA A 14 53.37 3.00 -22.72
CA ALA A 14 52.27 2.27 -22.12
C ALA A 14 51.37 3.19 -21.28
N ALA A 15 50.06 3.01 -21.42
CA ALA A 15 49.09 3.38 -20.38
C ALA A 15 48.15 2.19 -20.20
N LEU A 16 48.46 1.32 -19.22
CA LEU A 16 47.49 0.35 -18.73
C LEU A 16 46.38 1.12 -18.00
N THR A 17 45.25 1.31 -18.66
CA THR A 17 44.04 1.78 -18.00
C THR A 17 43.47 0.66 -17.15
N VAL A 18 43.69 0.72 -15.84
CA VAL A 18 42.98 -0.12 -14.87
C VAL A 18 41.52 0.33 -14.87
N ALA A 19 40.65 -0.41 -15.54
CA ALA A 19 39.21 -0.22 -15.43
C ALA A 19 38.76 -0.66 -14.04
N ASN A 20 38.58 0.30 -13.13
CA ASN A 20 37.87 0.09 -11.87
C ASN A 20 36.40 -0.24 -12.20
N LEU A 21 36.07 -1.52 -12.30
CA LEU A 21 34.69 -1.98 -12.20
C LEU A 21 34.23 -1.77 -10.75
N ALA A 22 33.67 -0.59 -10.47
CA ALA A 22 32.86 -0.41 -9.28
C ALA A 22 31.66 -1.37 -9.40
N ALA A 23 31.64 -2.41 -8.57
CA ALA A 23 30.50 -3.30 -8.45
C ALA A 23 29.31 -2.47 -7.96
N ILE A 24 28.37 -2.17 -8.86
CA ILE A 24 27.09 -1.57 -8.50
C ILE A 24 26.32 -2.69 -7.80
N ALA A 25 26.40 -2.75 -6.46
CA ALA A 25 25.53 -3.63 -5.70
C ALA A 25 24.08 -3.25 -6.04
N PRO A 26 23.21 -4.21 -6.39
CA PRO A 26 21.81 -3.89 -6.58
C PRO A 26 21.26 -3.34 -5.26
N ALA A 27 20.68 -2.14 -5.30
CA ALA A 27 19.93 -1.61 -4.17
C ALA A 27 18.75 -2.56 -3.94
N ARG A 28 18.88 -3.46 -2.96
CA ARG A 28 17.76 -4.24 -2.48
C ARG A 28 16.87 -3.24 -1.77
N ALA A 29 15.70 -2.91 -2.34
CA ALA A 29 14.64 -2.31 -1.55
C ALA A 29 14.43 -3.24 -0.36
N GLU A 30 14.79 -2.80 0.84
CA GLU A 30 14.89 -3.68 2.00
C GLU A 30 13.46 -3.92 2.51
N GLU A 31 12.82 -5.00 2.05
CA GLU A 31 11.51 -5.39 2.53
C GLU A 31 11.61 -5.88 3.98
N THR A 32 10.94 -5.18 4.88
CA THR A 32 10.86 -5.56 6.29
C THR A 32 9.72 -6.56 6.49
N THR A 33 10.05 -7.77 6.95
CA THR A 33 9.05 -8.76 7.35
C THR A 33 8.59 -8.51 8.80
N CYS A 34 7.28 -8.38 9.01
CA CYS A 34 6.68 -8.17 10.33
C CYS A 34 5.81 -9.36 10.75
N THR A 35 6.24 -10.09 11.78
CA THR A 35 5.50 -11.21 12.41
C THR A 35 5.14 -10.95 13.88
N GLY A 36 5.34 -9.72 14.35
CA GLY A 36 5.16 -9.32 15.74
C GLY A 36 4.75 -7.85 15.86
N SER A 37 5.50 -7.06 16.62
CA SER A 37 5.20 -5.63 16.79
C SER A 37 6.37 -4.76 16.36
N LEU A 38 6.08 -3.66 15.66
CA LEU A 38 7.03 -2.57 15.43
C LEU A 38 6.50 -1.29 16.07
N GLY A 39 7.39 -0.59 16.77
CA GLY A 39 7.10 0.71 17.36
C GLY A 39 7.34 1.85 16.37
N ALA A 40 7.71 3.02 16.92
CA ALA A 40 8.11 4.18 16.14
C ALA A 40 9.50 3.95 15.51
N THR A 41 9.50 3.32 14.35
CA THR A 41 10.68 3.11 13.50
C THR A 41 10.33 3.40 12.05
N THR A 42 11.34 3.59 11.22
CA THR A 42 11.18 3.73 9.76
C THR A 42 11.61 2.44 9.08
N VAL A 43 10.81 1.98 8.12
CA VAL A 43 11.10 0.83 7.24
C VAL A 43 10.80 1.23 5.80
N ASP A 44 11.39 0.54 4.83
CA ASP A 44 11.09 0.77 3.41
C ASP A 44 9.72 0.19 3.06
N ASN A 45 9.69 -1.01 2.48
CA ASN A 45 8.46 -1.78 2.30
C ASN A 45 8.25 -2.68 3.51
N LEU A 46 6.99 -2.99 3.81
CA LEU A 46 6.65 -3.89 4.90
C LEU A 46 5.76 -5.03 4.42
N ARG A 47 6.15 -6.25 4.74
CA ARG A 47 5.39 -7.46 4.44
C ARG A 47 4.91 -8.10 5.74
N VAL A 48 3.62 -8.45 5.80
CA VAL A 48 3.03 -9.28 6.85
C VAL A 48 2.80 -10.68 6.25
N PRO A 49 3.64 -11.67 6.57
CA PRO A 49 3.57 -12.98 5.94
C PRO A 49 2.28 -13.73 6.25
N GLN A 50 1.96 -14.72 5.43
CA GLN A 50 0.79 -15.58 5.59
C GLN A 50 0.61 -16.07 7.05
N GLY A 51 -0.61 -15.91 7.57
CA GLY A 51 -0.99 -16.33 8.92
C GLY A 51 -0.33 -15.55 10.07
N ALA A 52 0.60 -14.64 9.78
CA ALA A 52 1.27 -13.85 10.80
C ALA A 52 0.38 -12.69 11.28
N THR A 53 0.67 -12.19 12.48
CA THR A 53 0.09 -10.94 12.97
C THR A 53 1.17 -9.89 13.07
N CYS A 54 0.94 -8.72 12.48
CA CYS A 54 1.78 -7.55 12.63
C CYS A 54 1.01 -6.43 13.35
N THR A 55 1.62 -5.86 14.38
CA THR A 55 1.12 -4.66 15.06
C THR A 55 2.09 -3.50 14.85
N LEU A 56 1.60 -2.41 14.29
CA LEU A 56 2.37 -1.18 14.04
C LEU A 56 1.85 -0.07 14.95
N ASN A 57 2.75 0.62 15.63
CA ASN A 57 2.42 1.75 16.49
C ASN A 57 3.44 2.88 16.30
N GLY A 58 3.06 3.90 15.54
CA GLY A 58 3.96 5.01 15.21
C GLY A 58 4.97 4.70 14.11
N THR A 59 4.86 3.53 13.46
CA THR A 59 5.78 3.12 12.39
C THR A 59 5.61 3.98 11.15
N ARG A 60 6.73 4.34 10.52
CA ARG A 60 6.80 5.00 9.23
C ARG A 60 7.23 3.99 8.18
N VAL A 61 6.44 3.85 7.12
CA VAL A 61 6.70 2.96 5.99
C VAL A 61 6.91 3.83 4.77
N GLU A 62 8.13 3.86 4.26
CA GLU A 62 8.53 4.69 3.11
C GLU A 62 7.96 4.15 1.79
N GLY A 63 7.56 2.87 1.77
CA GLY A 63 6.93 2.21 0.64
C GLY A 63 5.52 1.70 0.96
N THR A 64 5.23 0.47 0.51
CA THR A 64 3.92 -0.18 0.62
C THR A 64 3.90 -1.21 1.74
N ILE A 65 2.74 -1.34 2.40
CA ILE A 65 2.45 -2.47 3.29
C ILE A 65 1.69 -3.53 2.48
N TYR A 66 2.24 -4.74 2.42
CA TYR A 66 1.58 -5.91 1.84
C TYR A 66 1.19 -6.91 2.93
N VAL A 67 -0.09 -7.26 2.99
CA VAL A 67 -0.65 -8.20 3.98
C VAL A 67 -1.11 -9.45 3.27
N GLU A 68 -0.46 -10.57 3.55
CA GLU A 68 -0.72 -11.83 2.86
C GLU A 68 -1.95 -12.58 3.37
N ALA A 69 -2.24 -13.69 2.70
CA ALA A 69 -3.35 -14.58 3.02
C ALA A 69 -3.38 -14.96 4.52
N ASN A 70 -4.57 -14.94 5.11
CA ASN A 70 -4.82 -15.24 6.52
C ASN A 70 -4.01 -14.41 7.54
N ALA A 71 -3.26 -13.40 7.11
CA ALA A 71 -2.49 -12.55 8.00
C ALA A 71 -3.37 -11.49 8.66
N THR A 72 -2.87 -10.89 9.73
CA THR A 72 -3.54 -9.80 10.44
C THR A 72 -2.64 -8.58 10.56
N LEU A 73 -3.13 -7.42 10.11
CA LEU A 73 -2.49 -6.13 10.36
C LEU A 73 -3.30 -5.33 11.38
N LYS A 74 -2.61 -4.80 12.40
CA LYS A 74 -3.14 -3.78 13.32
C LYS A 74 -2.22 -2.56 13.30
N ALA A 75 -2.59 -1.54 12.55
CA ALA A 75 -1.80 -0.34 12.39
C ALA A 75 -2.46 0.86 13.08
N SER A 76 -1.68 1.59 13.89
CA SER A 76 -2.13 2.81 14.54
C SER A 76 -1.03 3.87 14.53
N LYS A 77 -1.41 5.13 14.35
CA LYS A 77 -0.46 6.25 14.27
C LYS A 77 0.61 6.09 13.17
N VAL A 78 0.31 5.32 12.13
CA VAL A 78 1.30 4.99 11.10
C VAL A 78 1.36 6.05 10.01
N GLN A 79 2.51 6.17 9.35
CA GLN A 79 2.68 7.00 8.17
C GLN A 79 3.16 6.10 7.04
N VAL A 80 2.27 5.79 6.10
CA VAL A 80 2.59 4.96 4.94
C VAL A 80 2.67 5.87 3.72
N LYS A 81 3.83 5.98 3.08
CA LYS A 81 3.95 6.79 1.86
C LYS A 81 3.26 6.16 0.66
N GLY A 82 3.34 4.83 0.54
CA GLY A 82 2.70 4.06 -0.51
C GLY A 82 1.30 3.60 -0.12
N ASN A 83 0.98 2.36 -0.48
CA ASN A 83 -0.34 1.77 -0.28
C ASN A 83 -0.39 0.84 0.94
N VAL A 84 -1.60 0.48 1.35
CA VAL A 84 -1.86 -0.73 2.15
C VAL A 84 -2.65 -1.69 1.26
N GLN A 85 -2.03 -2.82 0.92
CA GLN A 85 -2.61 -3.82 0.04
C GLN A 85 -2.77 -5.14 0.80
N ALA A 86 -3.96 -5.70 0.77
CA ALA A 86 -4.27 -6.94 1.47
C ALA A 86 -5.12 -7.83 0.57
N GLU A 87 -4.58 -9.00 0.24
CA GLU A 87 -5.28 -10.02 -0.54
C GLU A 87 -5.43 -11.27 0.33
N ASN A 88 -6.67 -11.78 0.46
CA ASN A 88 -6.97 -12.96 1.28
C ASN A 88 -6.63 -12.81 2.78
N ALA A 89 -6.39 -11.59 3.28
CA ALA A 89 -5.99 -11.34 4.66
C ALA A 89 -7.12 -11.69 5.65
N ALA A 90 -6.77 -12.20 6.84
CA ALA A 90 -7.78 -12.53 7.86
C ALA A 90 -8.41 -11.26 8.47
N ARG A 91 -7.57 -10.25 8.75
CA ARG A 91 -8.03 -8.96 9.28
C ARG A 91 -7.07 -7.81 8.99
N VAL A 92 -7.62 -6.66 8.58
CA VAL A 92 -6.83 -5.42 8.44
C VAL A 92 -7.49 -4.28 9.19
N ASN A 93 -6.80 -3.78 10.22
CA ASN A 93 -7.23 -2.60 10.96
C ASN A 93 -6.21 -1.47 10.76
N VAL A 94 -6.66 -0.34 10.20
CA VAL A 94 -5.90 0.91 10.13
C VAL A 94 -6.66 1.94 10.96
N LEU A 95 -6.05 2.36 12.05
CA LEU A 95 -6.70 3.03 13.17
C LEU A 95 -6.24 4.49 13.30
N PRO A 96 -6.84 5.30 14.20
CA PRO A 96 -6.67 6.75 14.21
C PRO A 96 -5.23 7.25 14.25
N ARG A 97 -5.04 8.49 13.76
CA ARG A 97 -3.74 9.16 13.56
C ARG A 97 -2.87 8.51 12.49
N SER A 98 -3.45 7.69 11.62
CA SER A 98 -2.74 7.09 10.50
C SER A 98 -2.92 7.90 9.23
N THR A 99 -1.88 7.94 8.40
CA THR A 99 -1.89 8.55 7.06
C THR A 99 -1.40 7.52 6.05
N VAL A 100 -2.07 7.47 4.89
CA VAL A 100 -1.70 6.62 3.75
C VAL A 100 -1.63 7.52 2.52
N GLY A 101 -0.43 7.68 1.96
CA GLY A 101 -0.16 8.54 0.81
C GLY A 101 -0.65 7.96 -0.51
N GLY A 102 -0.95 6.66 -0.55
CA GLY A 102 -1.65 6.00 -1.63
C GLY A 102 -3.06 5.57 -1.23
N SER A 103 -3.44 4.38 -1.69
CA SER A 103 -4.75 3.76 -1.46
C SER A 103 -4.69 2.65 -0.42
N ILE A 104 -5.85 2.31 0.13
CA ILE A 104 -6.05 1.10 0.94
C ILE A 104 -6.94 0.15 0.15
N GLN A 105 -6.46 -1.07 -0.11
CA GLN A 105 -7.18 -2.09 -0.89
C GLN A 105 -7.26 -3.38 -0.08
N ILE A 106 -8.49 -3.82 0.23
CA ILE A 106 -8.77 -5.07 0.94
C ILE A 106 -9.61 -5.96 0.02
N VAL A 107 -8.98 -6.99 -0.51
CA VAL A 107 -9.54 -7.85 -1.57
C VAL A 107 -9.59 -9.29 -1.09
N GLN A 108 -10.74 -9.95 -1.28
CA GLN A 108 -10.96 -11.37 -0.93
C GLN A 108 -10.64 -11.69 0.55
N GLY A 109 -10.70 -10.70 1.42
CA GLY A 109 -10.29 -10.82 2.82
C GLY A 109 -11.41 -11.27 3.76
N GLY A 110 -11.05 -11.27 5.04
CA GLY A 110 -11.95 -11.44 6.17
C GLY A 110 -12.58 -10.11 6.58
N ALA A 111 -12.16 -9.60 7.75
CA ALA A 111 -12.73 -8.39 8.34
C ALA A 111 -11.79 -7.19 8.22
N ALA A 112 -12.32 -5.98 8.19
CA ALA A 112 -11.48 -4.78 8.19
C ALA A 112 -12.13 -3.62 8.94
N ARG A 113 -11.30 -2.78 9.56
CA ARG A 113 -11.71 -1.50 10.13
C ARG A 113 -10.73 -0.42 9.71
N ILE A 114 -11.21 0.52 8.93
CA ILE A 114 -10.48 1.73 8.54
C ILE A 114 -11.15 2.90 9.26
N ASP A 115 -10.47 3.42 10.27
CA ASP A 115 -11.03 4.34 11.25
C ASP A 115 -10.16 5.57 11.46
N SER A 116 -10.73 6.74 11.14
CA SER A 116 -10.08 8.04 11.33
C SER A 116 -8.72 8.14 10.65
N VAL A 117 -8.66 7.67 9.40
CA VAL A 117 -7.47 7.64 8.54
C VAL A 117 -7.56 8.73 7.48
N GLN A 118 -6.43 9.37 7.19
CA GLN A 118 -6.27 10.21 6.01
C GLN A 118 -5.68 9.35 4.89
N ILE A 119 -6.44 9.18 3.80
CA ILE A 119 -6.10 8.36 2.66
C ILE A 119 -6.07 9.29 1.45
N ALA A 120 -4.90 9.46 0.83
CA ALA A 120 -4.78 10.37 -0.31
C ALA A 120 -5.39 9.79 -1.59
N GLY A 121 -5.35 8.46 -1.75
CA GLY A 121 -5.98 7.74 -2.86
C GLY A 121 -7.36 7.18 -2.51
N ASP A 122 -7.64 5.99 -3.03
CA ASP A 122 -8.91 5.29 -2.87
C ASP A 122 -8.95 4.41 -1.61
N LEU A 123 -10.17 4.12 -1.15
CA LEU A 123 -10.46 3.01 -0.26
C LEU A 123 -11.31 1.97 -1.00
N LEU A 124 -10.77 0.77 -1.18
CA LEU A 124 -11.43 -0.35 -1.86
C LEU A 124 -11.67 -1.52 -0.91
N PHE A 125 -12.93 -1.98 -0.87
CA PHE A 125 -13.31 -3.29 -0.33
C PHE A 125 -13.91 -4.15 -1.44
N ASP A 126 -13.26 -5.25 -1.79
CA ASP A 126 -13.74 -6.16 -2.83
C ASP A 126 -13.82 -7.60 -2.32
N SER A 127 -14.98 -8.24 -2.48
CA SER A 127 -15.17 -9.66 -2.29
C SER A 127 -14.81 -10.19 -0.89
N ASN A 128 -14.99 -9.36 0.15
CA ASN A 128 -14.66 -9.75 1.53
C ASN A 128 -15.80 -10.54 2.20
N SER A 129 -15.42 -11.42 3.13
CA SER A 129 -16.32 -12.42 3.71
C SER A 129 -16.84 -12.08 5.11
N LYS A 130 -16.25 -11.10 5.81
CA LYS A 130 -16.64 -10.73 7.19
C LYS A 130 -16.90 -9.23 7.31
N SER A 131 -17.26 -8.80 8.52
CA SER A 131 -17.65 -7.41 8.80
C SER A 131 -16.56 -6.41 8.40
N LEU A 132 -16.99 -5.38 7.67
CA LEU A 132 -16.18 -4.26 7.22
C LEU A 132 -16.70 -2.95 7.81
N ILE A 133 -15.78 -2.04 8.14
CA ILE A 133 -16.10 -0.72 8.66
C ILE A 133 -15.20 0.34 8.02
N ALA A 134 -15.81 1.34 7.39
CA ALA A 134 -15.19 2.60 7.00
C ALA A 134 -15.80 3.73 7.84
N TYR A 135 -15.04 4.23 8.81
CA TYR A 135 -15.52 5.21 9.77
C TYR A 135 -14.62 6.44 9.84
N LYS A 136 -15.19 7.64 9.71
CA LYS A 136 -14.48 8.92 9.94
C LYS A 136 -13.21 9.12 9.11
N ASN A 137 -13.14 8.55 7.92
CA ASN A 137 -11.97 8.73 7.06
C ASN A 137 -12.06 10.00 6.23
N THR A 138 -10.91 10.58 5.87
CA THR A 138 -10.79 11.55 4.78
C THR A 138 -10.14 10.85 3.60
N ILE A 139 -10.83 10.79 2.47
CA ILE A 139 -10.47 10.00 1.30
C ILE A 139 -10.36 10.94 0.10
N GLY A 140 -9.15 11.13 -0.42
CA GLY A 140 -8.90 12.01 -1.57
C GLY A 140 -9.36 11.42 -2.91
N GLY A 141 -9.55 10.11 -2.97
CA GLY A 141 -10.16 9.41 -4.10
C GLY A 141 -11.59 8.94 -3.79
N ASN A 142 -11.91 7.75 -4.27
CA ASN A 142 -13.20 7.10 -4.15
C ASN A 142 -13.24 6.16 -2.94
N LEU A 143 -14.45 5.92 -2.42
CA LEU A 143 -14.75 4.78 -1.59
C LEU A 143 -15.55 3.77 -2.42
N GLN A 144 -14.96 2.62 -2.69
CA GLN A 144 -15.55 1.57 -3.52
C GLN A 144 -15.76 0.29 -2.69
N ALA A 145 -16.96 -0.29 -2.79
CA ALA A 145 -17.32 -1.51 -2.09
C ALA A 145 -18.06 -2.47 -3.03
N PHE A 146 -17.41 -3.58 -3.37
CA PHE A 146 -17.95 -4.56 -4.31
C PHE A 146 -18.02 -5.95 -3.69
N GLN A 147 -19.15 -6.65 -3.89
CA GLN A 147 -19.26 -8.09 -3.65
C GLN A 147 -18.94 -8.56 -2.22
N ASN A 148 -19.08 -7.68 -1.21
CA ASN A 148 -18.79 -8.01 0.18
C ASN A 148 -19.97 -8.71 0.87
N ASN A 149 -19.72 -9.82 1.54
CA ASN A 149 -20.76 -10.74 2.05
C ASN A 149 -20.91 -10.77 3.59
N GLY A 150 -20.07 -10.03 4.32
CA GLY A 150 -20.01 -10.05 5.79
C GLY A 150 -20.71 -8.88 6.49
N GLY A 151 -21.40 -8.02 5.72
CA GLY A 151 -21.93 -6.74 6.17
C GLY A 151 -20.88 -5.63 6.18
N LEU A 152 -21.30 -4.43 5.76
CA LEU A 152 -20.45 -3.26 5.62
C LEU A 152 -21.13 -2.03 6.21
N THR A 153 -20.41 -1.31 7.06
CA THR A 153 -20.84 -0.01 7.60
C THR A 153 -19.94 1.10 7.09
N ILE A 154 -20.53 2.10 6.44
CA ILE A 154 -19.84 3.27 5.88
C ILE A 154 -20.43 4.51 6.54
N THR A 155 -19.69 5.14 7.45
CA THR A 155 -20.23 6.23 8.27
C THR A 155 -19.24 7.36 8.46
N ALA A 156 -19.74 8.60 8.35
CA ALA A 156 -19.00 9.82 8.66
C ALA A 156 -17.70 10.00 7.85
N ASN A 157 -17.62 9.47 6.63
CA ASN A 157 -16.45 9.66 5.76
C ASN A 157 -16.59 10.98 4.96
N ASN A 158 -15.48 11.66 4.74
CA ASN A 158 -15.37 12.76 3.77
C ASN A 158 -14.62 12.23 2.54
N ILE A 159 -15.29 12.22 1.39
CA ILE A 159 -14.85 11.56 0.16
C ILE A 159 -14.82 12.59 -0.97
N ASP A 160 -13.64 12.86 -1.51
CA ASP A 160 -13.46 13.82 -2.60
C ASP A 160 -13.89 13.24 -3.97
N GLY A 161 -13.84 11.92 -4.12
CA GLY A 161 -14.36 11.19 -5.28
C GLY A 161 -15.80 10.70 -5.09
N ASN A 162 -16.08 9.52 -5.64
CA ASN A 162 -17.37 8.85 -5.57
C ASN A 162 -17.45 7.86 -4.41
N LEU A 163 -18.69 7.59 -3.97
CA LEU A 163 -19.04 6.48 -3.09
C LEU A 163 -19.86 5.45 -3.89
N GLN A 164 -19.23 4.31 -4.22
CA GLN A 164 -19.80 3.32 -5.14
C GLN A 164 -19.94 1.96 -4.45
N CYS A 165 -21.14 1.38 -4.51
CA CYS A 165 -21.42 0.12 -3.82
C CYS A 165 -22.26 -0.84 -4.66
N LYS A 166 -21.65 -1.93 -5.12
CA LYS A 166 -22.30 -2.88 -6.02
C LYS A 166 -22.20 -4.30 -5.49
N GLU A 167 -23.30 -5.04 -5.58
CA GLU A 167 -23.36 -6.48 -5.26
C GLU A 167 -22.93 -6.87 -3.83
N ASN A 168 -22.94 -5.95 -2.86
CA ASN A 168 -22.73 -6.29 -1.45
C ASN A 168 -23.98 -6.95 -0.87
N ASN A 169 -23.80 -7.96 -0.02
CA ASN A 169 -24.89 -8.69 0.62
C ASN A 169 -24.59 -8.99 2.09
N PRO A 170 -25.24 -8.35 3.07
CA PRO A 170 -26.30 -7.35 2.89
C PRO A 170 -25.77 -6.06 2.25
N ALA A 171 -26.70 -5.26 1.69
CA ALA A 171 -26.38 -3.92 1.21
C ALA A 171 -25.70 -3.08 2.32
N PRO A 172 -24.78 -2.17 1.98
CA PRO A 172 -24.07 -1.39 2.99
C PRO A 172 -25.03 -0.49 3.76
N VAL A 173 -24.76 -0.32 5.06
CA VAL A 173 -25.53 0.58 5.94
C VAL A 173 -24.65 1.72 6.42
N GLY A 174 -25.26 2.79 6.92
CA GLY A 174 -24.54 3.92 7.50
C GLY A 174 -25.21 5.25 7.22
N GLY A 175 -24.40 6.32 7.20
CA GLY A 175 -24.88 7.69 7.07
C GLY A 175 -23.78 8.70 7.36
N GLU A 176 -24.12 9.98 7.32
CA GLU A 176 -23.20 11.10 7.59
C GLU A 176 -21.99 11.17 6.63
N ASN A 177 -22.04 10.49 5.47
CA ASN A 177 -20.97 10.58 4.49
C ASN A 177 -21.13 11.87 3.66
N VAL A 178 -20.06 12.65 3.60
CA VAL A 178 -19.92 13.81 2.72
C VAL A 178 -19.16 13.35 1.49
N VAL A 179 -19.79 13.45 0.32
CA VAL A 179 -19.24 12.95 -0.96
C VAL A 179 -19.30 14.10 -1.95
N GLN A 180 -18.15 14.49 -2.50
CA GLN A 180 -18.08 15.57 -3.50
C GLN A 180 -18.50 15.09 -4.89
N GLY A 181 -18.20 13.82 -5.21
CA GLY A 181 -18.71 13.13 -6.39
C GLY A 181 -20.13 12.57 -6.16
N ASN A 182 -20.39 11.39 -6.74
CA ASN A 182 -21.70 10.75 -6.67
C ASN A 182 -21.76 9.65 -5.62
N LYS A 183 -22.97 9.42 -5.11
CA LYS A 183 -23.32 8.22 -4.35
C LYS A 183 -24.08 7.28 -5.28
N GLU A 184 -23.54 6.10 -5.52
CA GLU A 184 -24.02 5.20 -6.57
C GLU A 184 -24.53 3.87 -6.00
N ASP A 185 -25.47 3.26 -6.75
CA ASP A 185 -26.00 1.93 -6.49
C ASP A 185 -26.52 1.75 -5.05
N GLN A 186 -26.04 0.74 -4.34
CA GLN A 186 -26.48 0.41 -2.97
C GLN A 186 -26.13 1.50 -1.96
N CYS A 187 -25.23 2.42 -2.32
CA CYS A 187 -24.81 3.52 -1.47
C CYS A 187 -25.47 4.86 -1.80
N ALA A 188 -26.43 4.90 -2.75
CA ALA A 188 -27.12 6.12 -3.16
C ALA A 188 -27.85 6.86 -2.01
N GLN A 189 -28.06 6.23 -0.85
CA GLN A 189 -28.74 6.81 0.32
C GLN A 189 -27.83 6.99 1.56
N LEU A 190 -26.53 6.65 1.48
CA LEU A 190 -25.59 6.73 2.62
C LEU A 190 -24.96 8.11 2.80
#